data_AF-A0A813HU00-F1
#
_entry.id   AF-A0A813HU00-F1
#
_cell.length_a   1.000
_cell.length_b   1.000
_cell.length_c   1.000
_cell.angle_alpha   90.00
_cell.angle_beta   90.00
_cell.angle_gamma   90.00
#
_symmetry.space_group_name_H-M   'P 1'
#
loop_
_entity.id
_entity.type
_entity.pdbx_description
1 polymer ?
#
loop_
_entity_poly.entity_id
_entity_poly.type
_entity_poly.pdbx_seq_one_letter_code
_entity_poly.pdbx_strand_id
1 'polypeptide(L)'
;TICEVPFDDWPLEGPRTMSYWCKELAKVNLDPVARHGTWRHDNTIRDDEKMGMQHEILSDILEQALCVDQLDVSNCASFECLVRHLQLIESDVKKKVESKSPFAMNEYFLGRNRRTGGAIISPALIKWVADKAAQDSSILKEQRKAAEERAIRNKNNKEK
;
A
#
# COMPACT_ATOMS: atom_id res chain seq x y z
N THR A 1 -19.79 3.15 13.69
CA THR A 1 -20.08 2.66 12.33
C THR A 1 -19.23 3.42 11.37
N ILE A 2 -18.45 2.74 10.52
CA ILE A 2 -17.58 3.38 9.53
C ILE A 2 -18.37 3.51 8.24
N CYS A 3 -18.62 4.74 7.81
CA CYS A 3 -19.50 5.02 6.67
C CYS A 3 -18.82 6.04 5.75
N GLU A 4 -18.36 5.57 4.59
CA GLU A 4 -17.73 6.46 3.63
C GLU A 4 -18.79 7.30 2.91
N VAL A 5 -18.63 8.62 2.91
CA VAL A 5 -19.48 9.54 2.13
C VAL A 5 -18.72 10.11 0.93
N PRO A 6 -19.39 10.36 -0.21
CA PRO A 6 -18.75 10.96 -1.36
C PRO A 6 -18.36 12.43 -1.09
N PHE A 7 -17.19 12.82 -1.57
CA PHE A 7 -16.69 14.19 -1.54
C PHE A 7 -16.24 14.57 -2.95
N ASP A 8 -16.73 15.70 -3.46
CA ASP A 8 -16.31 16.23 -4.77
C ASP A 8 -14.89 16.83 -4.72
N ASP A 9 -14.46 17.26 -3.53
CA ASP A 9 -13.20 17.94 -3.25
C ASP A 9 -12.17 17.07 -2.50
N TRP A 10 -12.27 15.74 -2.63
CA TRP A 10 -11.34 14.83 -1.96
C TRP A 10 -9.88 15.07 -2.43
N PRO A 11 -8.92 15.35 -1.51
CA PRO A 11 -7.62 15.91 -1.90
C PRO A 11 -6.60 14.87 -2.38
N LEU A 12 -6.91 13.57 -2.29
CA LEU A 12 -5.97 12.49 -2.64
C LEU A 12 -6.41 11.76 -3.91
N GLU A 13 -5.48 11.57 -4.84
CA GLU A 13 -5.75 10.74 -6.02
C GLU A 13 -5.88 9.25 -5.67
N GLY A 14 -6.61 8.51 -6.51
CA GLY A 14 -6.79 7.07 -6.36
C GLY A 14 -7.84 6.67 -5.33
N PRO A 15 -8.04 5.36 -5.13
CA PRO A 15 -9.15 4.85 -4.33
C PRO A 15 -8.96 5.16 -2.84
N ARG A 16 -10.05 5.47 -2.14
CA ARG A 16 -10.05 5.55 -0.68
C ARG A 16 -9.94 4.15 -0.08
N THR A 17 -9.20 4.04 1.01
CA THR A 17 -8.77 2.75 1.57
C THR A 17 -9.00 2.63 3.06
N MET A 18 -9.26 3.73 3.76
CA MET A 18 -9.52 3.73 5.21
C MET A 18 -10.71 2.83 5.58
N SER A 19 -11.84 2.94 4.87
CA SER A 19 -13.01 2.09 5.09
C SER A 19 -12.70 0.60 4.88
N TYR A 20 -11.93 0.28 3.82
CA TYR A 20 -11.47 -1.09 3.56
C TYR A 20 -10.60 -1.60 4.71
N TRP A 21 -9.60 -0.82 5.12
CA TRP A 21 -8.64 -1.22 6.14
C TRP A 21 -9.34 -1.49 7.47
N CYS A 22 -10.25 -0.62 7.92
CA CYS A 22 -10.98 -0.85 9.15
C CYS A 22 -11.90 -2.09 9.09
N LYS A 23 -12.54 -2.35 7.94
CA LYS A 23 -13.34 -3.58 7.76
C LYS A 23 -12.47 -4.82 7.84
N GLU A 24 -11.26 -4.77 7.28
CA GLU A 24 -10.31 -5.88 7.36
C GLU A 24 -9.75 -6.06 8.77
N LEU A 25 -9.47 -4.98 9.50
CA LEU A 25 -9.08 -5.01 10.91
C LEU A 25 -10.16 -5.66 11.77
N ALA A 26 -11.42 -5.24 11.59
CA ALA A 26 -12.56 -5.83 12.31
C ALA A 26 -12.69 -7.34 12.08
N LYS A 27 -12.34 -7.84 10.88
CA LYS A 27 -12.30 -9.29 10.59
C LYS A 27 -11.16 -10.02 11.31
N VAL A 28 -10.05 -9.34 11.62
CA VAL A 28 -8.96 -9.92 12.43
C VAL A 28 -9.37 -9.99 13.91
N ASN A 29 -10.34 -9.16 14.33
CA ASN A 29 -10.79 -9.04 15.71
C ASN A 29 -9.64 -8.68 16.68
N LEU A 30 -8.83 -7.70 16.26
CA LEU A 30 -7.76 -7.09 17.05
C LEU A 30 -7.86 -5.57 16.93
N ASP A 31 -7.42 -4.88 17.97
CA ASP A 31 -7.19 -3.44 17.95
C ASP A 31 -5.90 -3.10 17.19
N PRO A 32 -5.71 -1.85 16.71
CA PRO A 32 -4.55 -1.49 15.89
C PRO A 32 -3.20 -1.81 16.53
N VAL A 33 -3.00 -1.51 17.82
CA VAL A 33 -1.71 -1.76 18.50
C VAL A 33 -1.50 -3.26 18.73
N ALA A 34 -2.54 -3.98 19.15
CA ALA A 34 -2.47 -5.44 19.30
C ALA A 34 -2.12 -6.11 17.96
N ARG A 35 -2.73 -5.65 16.86
CA ARG A 35 -2.41 -6.10 15.50
C ARG A 35 -0.96 -5.79 15.14
N HIS A 36 -0.45 -4.60 15.45
CA HIS A 36 0.97 -4.28 15.20
C HIS A 36 1.89 -5.30 15.86
N GLY A 37 1.63 -5.67 17.11
CA GLY A 37 2.40 -6.71 17.82
C GLY A 37 2.42 -8.04 17.08
N THR A 38 1.25 -8.53 16.63
CA THR A 38 1.14 -9.76 15.83
C THR A 38 1.87 -9.63 14.48
N TRP A 39 1.64 -8.54 13.75
CA TRP A 39 2.27 -8.30 12.46
C TRP A 39 3.79 -8.26 12.58
N ARG A 40 4.32 -7.59 13.60
CA ARG A 40 5.77 -7.52 13.86
C ARG A 40 6.34 -8.91 14.13
N HIS A 41 5.67 -9.68 15.01
CA HIS A 41 6.07 -11.03 15.37
C HIS A 41 6.11 -11.96 14.14
N ASP A 42 5.02 -12.00 13.37
CA ASP A 42 4.85 -12.87 12.20
C ASP A 42 5.88 -12.58 11.10
N ASN A 43 6.38 -11.35 11.03
CA ASN A 43 7.37 -10.93 10.04
C ASN A 43 8.80 -10.87 10.60
N THR A 44 9.01 -11.24 11.88
CA THR A 44 10.32 -11.23 12.54
C THR A 44 11.02 -9.87 12.42
N ILE A 45 10.27 -8.79 12.62
CA ILE A 45 10.79 -7.41 12.54
C ILE A 45 11.42 -7.03 13.89
N ARG A 46 12.70 -6.61 13.88
CA ARG A 46 13.44 -6.27 15.11
C ARG A 46 12.93 -4.98 15.76
N ASP A 47 13.29 -4.79 17.04
CA ASP A 47 12.92 -3.64 17.86
C ASP A 47 13.45 -2.30 17.33
N ASP A 48 14.67 -2.31 16.81
CA ASP A 48 15.39 -1.16 16.29
C ASP A 48 15.12 -0.87 14.79
N GLU A 49 14.30 -1.69 14.13
CA GLU A 49 13.97 -1.47 12.73
C GLU A 49 13.02 -0.29 12.55
N LYS A 50 13.47 0.70 11.76
CA LYS A 50 12.71 1.94 11.49
C LYS A 50 11.29 1.69 10.99
N MET A 51 11.11 0.69 10.14
CA MET A 51 9.79 0.34 9.59
C MET A 51 8.85 -0.19 10.67
N GLY A 52 9.38 -0.96 11.64
CA GLY A 52 8.63 -1.44 12.79
C GLY A 52 8.16 -0.27 13.67
N MET A 53 9.07 0.63 14.04
CA MET A 53 8.76 1.82 14.83
C MET A 53 7.75 2.75 14.13
N GLN A 54 7.86 2.90 12.80
CA GLN A 54 6.88 3.69 12.03
C GLN A 54 5.50 3.03 12.05
N HIS A 55 5.41 1.71 11.83
CA HIS A 55 4.14 1.00 11.90
C HIS A 55 3.52 1.09 13.30
N GLU A 56 4.32 1.02 14.35
CA GLU A 56 3.89 1.19 15.75
C GLU A 56 3.21 2.54 15.96
N ILE A 57 3.90 3.64 15.64
CA ILE A 57 3.37 5.01 15.79
C ILE A 57 2.07 5.21 15.00
N LEU A 58 2.00 4.70 13.76
CA LEU A 58 0.78 4.79 12.96
C LEU A 58 -0.37 3.99 13.58
N SER A 59 -0.07 2.84 14.21
CA SER A 59 -1.06 2.00 14.87
C SER A 59 -1.57 2.65 16.16
N ASP A 60 -0.69 3.28 16.95
CA ASP A 60 -1.08 4.06 18.13
C ASP A 60 -2.03 5.21 17.78
N ILE A 61 -1.70 5.98 16.73
CA ILE A 61 -2.56 7.09 16.26
C ILE A 61 -3.93 6.55 15.82
N LEU A 62 -3.96 5.42 15.10
CA LEU A 62 -5.22 4.80 14.66
C LEU A 62 -6.03 4.27 15.84
N GLU A 63 -5.40 3.71 16.87
CA GLU A 63 -6.07 3.22 18.07
C GLU A 63 -6.68 4.37 18.89
N GLN A 64 -5.94 5.45 19.07
CA GLN A 64 -6.48 6.66 19.71
C GLN A 64 -7.69 7.19 18.94
N ALA A 65 -7.58 7.34 17.62
CA ALA A 65 -8.67 7.87 16.80
C ALA A 65 -9.91 6.95 16.78
N LEU A 66 -9.73 5.63 16.69
CA LEU A 66 -10.83 4.67 16.56
C LEU A 66 -11.45 4.27 17.89
N CYS A 67 -10.64 4.03 18.92
CA CYS A 67 -11.07 3.42 20.18
C CYS A 67 -11.29 4.44 21.30
N VAL A 68 -10.47 5.51 21.33
CA VAL A 68 -10.54 6.55 22.38
C VAL A 68 -11.41 7.71 21.92
N ASP A 69 -11.04 8.38 20.84
CA ASP A 69 -11.75 9.55 20.30
C ASP A 69 -13.02 9.15 19.53
N GLN A 70 -13.09 7.89 19.10
CA GLN A 70 -14.23 7.30 18.38
C GLN A 70 -14.62 8.07 17.11
N LEU A 71 -13.61 8.58 16.39
CA LEU A 71 -13.79 9.32 15.15
C LEU A 71 -14.23 8.40 14.00
N ASP A 72 -15.07 8.92 13.11
CA ASP A 72 -15.27 8.30 11.80
C ASP A 72 -14.11 8.67 10.86
N VAL A 73 -12.99 7.97 11.05
CA VAL A 73 -11.76 8.19 10.29
C VAL A 73 -11.91 7.96 8.78
N SER A 74 -12.96 7.26 8.33
CA SER A 74 -13.13 6.97 6.91
C SER A 74 -13.29 8.22 6.07
N ASN A 75 -13.82 9.30 6.65
CA ASN A 75 -14.09 10.58 6.00
C ASN A 75 -13.00 11.63 6.19
N CYS A 76 -11.88 11.25 6.82
CA CYS A 76 -10.78 12.16 7.10
C CYS A 76 -9.60 11.89 6.16
N ALA A 77 -9.26 12.87 5.32
CA ALA A 77 -8.13 12.76 4.40
C ALA A 77 -6.78 12.53 5.13
N SER A 78 -6.61 13.07 6.34
CA SER A 78 -5.43 12.83 7.18
C SER A 78 -5.24 11.36 7.51
N PHE A 79 -6.31 10.66 7.92
CA PHE A 79 -6.27 9.24 8.24
C PHE A 79 -6.13 8.37 6.98
N GLU A 80 -6.67 8.81 5.84
CA GLU A 80 -6.38 8.18 4.55
C GLU A 80 -4.88 8.24 4.19
N CYS A 81 -4.20 9.36 4.46
CA CYS A 81 -2.74 9.44 4.30
C CYS A 81 -2.01 8.44 5.21
N LEU A 82 -2.39 8.38 6.49
CA LEU A 82 -1.78 7.48 7.47
C LEU A 82 -1.95 6.01 7.08
N VAL A 83 -3.16 5.61 6.72
CA VAL A 83 -3.45 4.21 6.37
C VAL A 83 -2.83 3.81 5.04
N ARG A 84 -2.69 4.73 4.07
CA ARG A 84 -1.95 4.47 2.83
C ARG A 84 -0.45 4.29 3.11
N HIS A 85 0.10 5.04 4.06
CA HIS A 85 1.50 4.86 4.48
C HIS A 85 1.71 3.53 5.21
N LEU A 86 0.78 3.15 6.09
CA LEU A 86 0.78 1.84 6.75
C LEU A 86 0.69 0.70 5.73
N GLN A 87 -0.22 0.80 4.75
CA GLN A 87 -0.31 -0.16 3.64
C GLN A 87 0.95 -0.24 2.78
N LEU A 88 1.67 0.88 2.59
CA LEU A 88 2.96 0.89 1.88
C LEU A 88 4.01 0.06 2.63
N ILE A 89 4.18 0.31 3.93
CA ILE A 89 5.11 -0.45 4.80
C ILE A 89 4.80 -1.94 4.72
N GLU A 90 3.54 -2.31 4.86
CA GLU A 90 3.11 -3.70 4.78
C GLU A 90 3.32 -4.31 3.40
N SER A 91 3.14 -3.54 2.33
CA SER A 91 3.40 -4.01 0.97
C SER A 91 4.87 -4.35 0.76
N ASP A 92 5.79 -3.57 1.35
CA ASP A 92 7.22 -3.80 1.22
C ASP A 92 7.69 -4.98 2.07
N VAL A 93 7.12 -5.17 3.26
CA VAL A 93 7.37 -6.36 4.08
C VAL A 93 6.82 -7.60 3.38
N LYS A 94 5.59 -7.54 2.85
CA LYS A 94 4.97 -8.64 2.08
C LYS A 94 5.86 -9.09 0.91
N LYS A 95 6.37 -8.15 0.10
CA LYS A 95 7.30 -8.47 -1.01
C LYS A 95 8.56 -9.19 -0.53
N LYS A 96 9.14 -8.77 0.60
CA LYS A 96 10.33 -9.41 1.19
C LYS A 96 10.06 -10.83 1.70
N VAL A 97 8.85 -11.09 2.20
CA VAL A 97 8.45 -12.43 2.64
C VAL A 97 8.20 -13.34 1.44
N GLU A 98 7.50 -12.83 0.42
CA GLU A 98 7.19 -13.59 -0.81
C GLU A 98 8.43 -13.93 -1.63
N SER A 99 9.50 -13.10 -1.57
CA SER A 99 10.76 -13.42 -2.24
C SER A 99 11.50 -14.62 -1.59
N LYS A 100 11.29 -14.86 -0.29
CA LYS A 100 11.89 -15.99 0.44
C LYS A 100 11.09 -17.29 0.28
N SER A 101 9.77 -17.18 0.13
CA SER A 101 8.87 -18.32 -0.07
C SER A 101 7.88 -17.99 -1.18
N PRO A 102 8.22 -18.31 -2.44
CA PRO A 102 7.38 -17.99 -3.57
C PRO A 102 6.05 -18.75 -3.51
N PHE A 103 5.00 -18.04 -3.92
CA PHE A 103 3.67 -18.44 -4.36
C PHE A 103 3.22 -19.90 -4.09
N ALA A 104 2.17 -20.09 -3.29
CA ALA A 104 1.55 -21.40 -3.06
C ALA A 104 0.22 -21.54 -3.85
N MET A 105 0.14 -22.56 -4.71
CA MET A 105 -0.99 -22.82 -5.61
C MET A 105 -2.34 -23.01 -4.87
N ASN A 106 -2.30 -23.46 -3.61
CA ASN A 106 -3.48 -23.68 -2.76
C ASN A 106 -4.34 -22.42 -2.57
N GLU A 107 -3.78 -21.23 -2.71
CA GLU A 107 -4.49 -19.96 -2.51
C GLU A 107 -5.58 -19.73 -3.57
N TYR A 108 -5.30 -20.02 -4.83
CA TYR A 108 -6.31 -19.96 -5.90
C TYR A 108 -7.39 -21.01 -5.73
N PHE A 109 -7.01 -22.20 -5.28
CA PHE A 109 -7.98 -23.27 -5.03
C PHE A 109 -8.91 -22.97 -3.87
N LEU A 110 -8.46 -22.20 -2.88
CA LEU A 110 -9.24 -21.88 -1.68
C LEU A 110 -9.97 -20.54 -1.78
N GLY A 111 -9.73 -19.73 -2.82
CA GLY A 111 -10.30 -18.39 -2.98
C GLY A 111 -9.93 -17.44 -1.84
N ARG A 112 -8.84 -17.73 -1.11
CA ARG A 112 -8.39 -16.92 0.03
C ARG A 112 -7.35 -15.93 -0.44
N ASN A 113 -7.62 -14.63 -0.27
CA ASN A 113 -6.58 -13.62 -0.42
C ASN A 113 -5.56 -13.78 0.71
N ARG A 114 -4.32 -14.13 0.37
CA ARG A 114 -3.25 -14.27 1.36
C ARG A 114 -3.00 -12.94 2.07
N ARG A 115 -3.22 -12.93 3.39
CA ARG A 115 -2.62 -11.94 4.30
C ARG A 115 -1.20 -12.38 4.61
N THR A 116 -0.31 -12.38 3.61
CA THR A 116 1.09 -12.78 3.81
C THR A 116 1.68 -11.92 4.91
N GLY A 117 2.12 -12.55 6.00
CA GLY A 117 2.61 -11.81 7.17
C GLY A 117 1.58 -10.84 7.77
N GLY A 118 0.28 -11.14 7.69
CA GLY A 118 -0.76 -10.30 8.31
C GLY A 118 -1.05 -8.96 7.60
N ALA A 119 -0.52 -8.75 6.38
CA ALA A 119 -0.72 -7.51 5.64
C ALA A 119 -2.19 -7.26 5.26
N ILE A 120 -2.69 -6.06 5.55
CA ILE A 120 -3.99 -5.52 5.16
C ILE A 120 -3.76 -4.41 4.14
N ILE A 121 -3.88 -4.76 2.86
CA ILE A 121 -3.69 -3.83 1.74
C ILE A 121 -4.93 -3.88 0.85
N SER A 122 -5.44 -2.71 0.46
CA SER A 122 -6.57 -2.60 -0.45
C SER A 122 -6.22 -3.12 -1.85
N PRO A 123 -6.97 -4.09 -2.41
CA PRO A 123 -6.77 -4.55 -3.77
C PRO A 123 -6.97 -3.44 -4.81
N ALA A 124 -7.89 -2.50 -4.54
CA ALA A 124 -8.11 -1.35 -5.40
C ALA A 124 -6.87 -0.45 -5.43
N LEU A 125 -6.22 -0.24 -4.28
CA LEU A 125 -4.98 0.53 -4.20
C LEU A 125 -3.83 -0.18 -4.93
N ILE A 126 -3.68 -1.50 -4.75
CA ILE A 126 -2.67 -2.29 -5.47
C ILE A 126 -2.86 -2.14 -6.98
N LYS A 127 -4.10 -2.30 -7.47
CA LYS A 127 -4.41 -2.13 -8.89
C LYS A 127 -4.06 -0.71 -9.38
N TRP A 128 -4.49 0.32 -8.64
CA TRP A 128 -4.22 1.71 -9.00
C TRP A 128 -2.71 2.02 -9.07
N VAL A 129 -1.93 1.53 -8.09
CA VAL A 129 -0.47 1.68 -8.08
C VAL A 129 0.17 0.93 -9.25
N ALA A 130 -0.28 -0.29 -9.55
CA ALA A 130 0.21 -1.06 -10.68
C ALA A 130 -0.07 -0.37 -12.03
N ASP A 131 -1.27 0.19 -12.20
CA ASP A 131 -1.67 0.92 -13.41
C ASP A 131 -0.82 2.18 -13.58
N LYS A 132 -0.57 2.95 -12.51
CA LYS A 132 0.32 4.11 -12.54
C LYS A 132 1.77 3.73 -12.87
N ALA A 133 2.30 2.69 -12.23
CA ALA A 133 3.65 2.21 -12.50
C ALA A 133 3.83 1.71 -13.95
N ALA A 134 2.79 1.09 -14.53
CA ALA A 134 2.78 0.68 -15.93
C ALA A 134 2.76 1.88 -16.89
N GLN A 135 1.96 2.92 -16.59
CA GLN A 135 1.92 4.17 -17.34
C GLN A 135 3.29 4.85 -17.32
N ASP A 136 3.91 5.02 -16.15
CA ASP A 136 5.23 5.63 -16.02
C ASP A 136 6.30 4.84 -16.79
N SER A 137 6.24 3.50 -16.70
CA SER A 137 7.15 2.63 -17.46
C SER A 137 6.99 2.78 -18.97
N SER A 138 5.76 2.97 -19.47
CA SER A 138 5.50 3.21 -20.90
C SER A 138 6.04 4.56 -21.35
N ILE A 139 5.83 5.62 -20.57
CA ILE A 139 6.33 6.97 -20.84
C ILE A 139 7.87 6.96 -20.92
N LEU A 140 8.53 6.31 -19.96
CA LEU A 140 9.99 6.21 -19.95
C LEU A 140 10.55 5.44 -21.16
N LYS A 141 9.85 4.41 -21.63
CA LYS A 141 10.23 3.68 -22.85
C LYS A 141 10.12 4.57 -24.09
N GLU A 142 9.03 5.31 -24.23
CA GLU A 142 8.85 6.24 -25.35
C GLU A 142 9.87 7.39 -25.34
N GLN A 143 10.19 7.93 -24.16
CA GLN A 143 11.23 8.95 -24.02
C GLN A 143 12.62 8.43 -24.44
N ARG A 144 12.98 7.20 -24.05
CA ARG A 144 14.25 6.57 -24.47
C ARG A 144 14.30 6.39 -25.98
N LYS A 145 13.24 5.85 -26.58
CA LYS A 145 13.14 5.67 -28.03
C LYS A 145 13.27 7.00 -28.78
N ALA A 146 12.58 8.04 -28.32
CA ALA A 146 12.67 9.38 -28.91
C ALA A 146 14.08 9.99 -28.79
N ALA A 147 14.80 9.75 -27.69
CA ALA A 147 16.17 10.21 -27.51
C ALA A 147 17.15 9.48 -28.45
N GLU A 148 16.99 8.17 -28.62
CA GLU A 148 17.78 7.35 -29.55
C GLU A 148 17.56 7.78 -31.01
N GLU A 149 16.31 8.01 -31.43
CA GLU A 149 15.98 8.48 -32.78
C GLU A 149 16.58 9.87 -33.07
N ARG A 150 16.58 10.78 -32.08
CA ARG A 150 17.24 12.09 -32.20
C ARG A 150 18.76 11.96 -32.33
N ALA A 151 19.37 11.05 -31.58
CA ALA A 151 20.81 10.81 -31.66
C ALA A 151 21.22 10.24 -33.02
N ILE A 152 20.44 9.31 -33.57
CA ILE A 152 20.65 8.75 -34.92
C ILE A 152 20.48 9.84 -35.98
N ARG A 153 19.41 10.64 -35.90
CA ARG A 153 19.17 11.75 -36.84
C ARG A 153 20.30 12.78 -36.83
N ASN A 154 20.85 13.10 -35.66
CA ASN A 154 21.97 14.03 -35.53
C ASN A 154 23.29 13.46 -36.09
N LYS A 155 23.53 12.14 -35.99
CA LYS A 155 24.66 11.48 -36.65
C LYS A 155 24.53 11.54 -38.17
N ASN A 156 23.35 11.19 -38.70
CA ASN A 156 23.08 11.20 -40.14
C ASN A 156 23.21 12.61 -40.76
N ASN A 157 22.97 13.67 -39.98
CA ASN A 157 23.15 15.06 -40.43
C ASN A 157 24.62 15.53 -40.40
N LYS A 158 25.52 14.86 -39.68
CA LYS A 158 26.96 15.20 -39.67
C LYS A 158 27.76 14.48 -40.75
N GLU A 159 27.23 13.39 -41.29
CA GLU A 159 27.84 12.60 -42.38
C GLU A 159 27.44 13.10 -43.78
N LYS A 160 26.57 14.12 -43.86
CA LYS A 160 26.25 14.88 -45.08
C LYS A 160 26.95 16.22 -45.06
#